data_AF-A0A915PET5-F1
#
_entry.id   AF-A0A915PET5-F1
#
_cell.length_a   1.000
_cell.length_b   1.000
_cell.length_c   1.000
_cell.angle_alpha   90.00
_cell.angle_beta   90.00
_cell.angle_gamma   90.00
#
_symmetry.space_group_name_H-M   'P 1'
#
loop_
_entity.id
_entity.type
_entity.pdbx_description
1 polymer ?
#
loop_
_entity_poly.entity_id
_entity_poly.type
_entity_poly.pdbx_seq_one_letter_code
_entity_poly.pdbx_strand_id
1 'polypeptide(L)'
;MEISTPSSSTDLSTSLTKEVAKPSAMKLQYVTERIIVALFPSDSTDAQYRTDLKDATVLLRRKHAEHYKIFNISKRRSDLGRLHSVIELGWPEELAPPLDRLCAICKLLENWLSANSANVVVIHCKGGCSRAAIVIASYMHYITICSVDESIGIRFALQQFSERYLGPDGQPSHKRLEGTKLSAEFSLLLKQLKTCIEGRLKYVKYFSSLLCGRTKIQPATVYLHNIVLTNFLGRNVLFKIYERMQPVHTTSLKTVNESETFELGNLPLRGDILVKCFQRTSSAERTLFFRCQFNTCTFDLSTSHNENVYKLRFYREELDDIFNDSEVNSQAMIEFIFQRELPKSSSDDANGCCDDVARTSIADYSRADSYENFDKEEGW
;
A
#
# COMPACT_ATOMS: atom_id res chain seq x y z
N MET A 1 64.96 -25.33 -1.46
CA MET A 1 65.48 -24.73 -2.70
C MET A 1 64.53 -25.14 -3.81
N GLU A 2 63.88 -24.29 -4.60
CA GLU A 2 63.81 -22.84 -4.72
C GLU A 2 62.53 -22.52 -5.52
N ILE A 3 62.08 -21.28 -5.41
CA ILE A 3 60.80 -20.74 -5.87
C ILE A 3 60.87 -20.33 -7.35
N SER A 4 59.78 -20.45 -8.10
CA SER A 4 59.41 -19.44 -9.12
C SER A 4 57.97 -19.66 -9.64
N THR A 5 57.12 -18.66 -9.45
CA THR A 5 55.97 -18.37 -10.32
C THR A 5 56.41 -17.43 -11.43
N PRO A 6 55.69 -17.37 -12.56
CA PRO A 6 55.03 -16.10 -12.87
C PRO A 6 53.61 -16.23 -13.48
N SER A 7 52.90 -15.11 -13.39
CA SER A 7 51.56 -14.78 -13.89
C SER A 7 51.40 -14.76 -15.41
N SER A 8 50.21 -15.09 -15.94
CA SER A 8 49.32 -14.16 -16.68
C SER A 8 48.17 -14.87 -17.42
N SER A 9 47.06 -14.14 -17.47
CA SER A 9 45.81 -14.25 -18.24
C SER A 9 45.82 -14.99 -19.59
N THR A 10 44.76 -15.76 -19.88
CA THR A 10 43.96 -15.61 -21.12
C THR A 10 42.64 -16.39 -21.07
N ASP A 11 41.64 -15.70 -21.62
CA ASP A 11 40.27 -16.04 -22.00
C ASP A 11 39.88 -17.52 -22.25
N LEU A 12 38.75 -17.90 -21.64
CA LEU A 12 37.78 -18.81 -22.23
C LEU A 12 36.38 -18.18 -22.15
N SER A 13 36.11 -17.23 -23.04
CA SER A 13 34.81 -17.16 -23.71
C SER A 13 34.76 -18.37 -24.67
N THR A 14 33.68 -19.10 -24.88
CA THR A 14 32.39 -18.62 -25.36
C THR A 14 31.43 -19.82 -25.38
N SER A 15 30.14 -19.53 -25.13
CA SER A 15 28.98 -20.29 -25.60
C SER A 15 28.64 -21.57 -24.82
N LEU A 16 27.49 -21.55 -24.14
CA LEU A 16 26.32 -22.32 -24.59
C LEU A 16 25.05 -21.77 -23.91
N THR A 17 24.18 -21.22 -24.77
CA THR A 17 22.73 -21.04 -24.63
C THR A 17 22.20 -20.15 -23.51
N LYS A 18 21.87 -18.90 -23.89
CA LYS A 18 20.74 -18.16 -23.34
C LYS A 18 19.49 -19.05 -23.44
N GLU A 19 19.09 -19.67 -22.33
CA GLU A 19 17.71 -20.11 -22.19
C GLU A 19 16.83 -18.86 -22.29
N VAL A 20 16.05 -18.80 -23.36
CA VAL A 20 14.94 -17.86 -23.50
C VAL A 20 14.02 -18.10 -22.30
N ALA A 21 13.92 -17.12 -21.41
CA ALA A 21 13.06 -17.20 -20.24
C ALA A 21 11.63 -17.58 -20.67
N LYS A 22 11.17 -18.74 -20.19
CA LYS A 22 9.78 -19.19 -20.32
C LYS A 22 8.83 -18.07 -19.87
N PRO A 23 7.67 -17.85 -20.51
CA PRO A 23 6.68 -16.90 -20.02
C PRO A 23 6.37 -17.24 -18.56
N SER A 24 6.40 -16.21 -17.71
CA SER A 24 6.28 -16.27 -16.26
C SER A 24 5.13 -17.19 -15.84
N ALA A 25 5.40 -18.42 -15.42
CA ALA A 25 4.33 -19.35 -15.02
C ALA A 25 3.76 -18.93 -13.65
N MET A 26 2.48 -19.25 -13.40
CA MET A 26 1.88 -19.13 -12.07
C MET A 26 2.72 -19.85 -11.01
N LYS A 27 2.91 -19.22 -9.85
CA LYS A 27 3.62 -19.79 -8.70
C LYS A 27 2.66 -20.08 -7.56
N LEU A 28 2.63 -21.34 -7.11
CA LEU A 28 1.93 -21.75 -5.89
C LEU A 28 2.96 -22.05 -4.81
N GLN A 29 3.05 -21.18 -3.80
CA GLN A 29 4.11 -21.22 -2.78
C GLN A 29 3.52 -21.46 -1.40
N TYR A 30 4.07 -22.43 -0.68
CA TYR A 30 3.79 -22.61 0.75
C TYR A 30 4.67 -21.61 1.52
N VAL A 31 4.03 -20.64 2.16
CA VAL A 31 4.70 -19.76 3.13
C VAL A 31 4.84 -20.49 4.45
N THR A 32 3.79 -21.21 4.85
CA THR A 32 3.82 -22.20 5.91
C THR A 32 3.07 -23.44 5.44
N GLU A 33 2.98 -24.48 6.29
CA GLU A 33 2.15 -25.66 5.99
C GLU A 33 0.68 -25.32 5.77
N ARG A 34 0.21 -24.21 6.37
CA ARG A 34 -1.20 -23.81 6.40
C ARG A 34 -1.49 -22.49 5.67
N ILE A 35 -0.47 -21.85 5.10
CA ILE A 35 -0.60 -20.60 4.35
C ILE A 35 0.07 -20.75 3.00
N ILE A 36 -0.72 -20.68 1.94
CA ILE A 36 -0.29 -20.80 0.55
C ILE A 36 -0.54 -19.46 -0.14
N VAL A 37 0.41 -19.02 -0.96
CA VAL A 37 0.24 -17.88 -1.86
C VAL A 37 0.26 -18.37 -3.30
N ALA A 38 -0.82 -18.08 -4.04
CA ALA A 38 -0.96 -18.33 -5.46
C ALA A 38 -0.76 -17.01 -6.23
N LEU A 39 0.39 -16.88 -6.89
CA LEU A 39 0.80 -15.70 -7.65
C LEU A 39 0.60 -15.93 -9.15
N PHE A 40 -0.24 -15.09 -9.76
CA PHE A 40 -0.46 -15.06 -11.19
C PHE A 40 0.17 -13.79 -11.79
N PRO A 41 0.96 -13.90 -12.87
CA PRO A 41 1.56 -12.75 -13.53
C PRO A 41 0.52 -11.76 -14.07
N SER A 42 0.88 -10.48 -14.13
CA SER A 42 0.06 -9.41 -14.73
C SER A 42 -0.11 -9.61 -16.24
N ASP A 43 0.96 -9.99 -16.93
CA ASP A 43 1.02 -10.20 -18.38
C ASP A 43 0.39 -11.52 -18.87
N SER A 44 -0.05 -12.39 -17.95
CA SER A 44 -0.71 -13.65 -18.34
C SER A 44 -2.07 -13.40 -19.01
N THR A 45 -2.26 -14.02 -20.18
CA THR A 45 -3.54 -13.98 -20.92
C THR A 45 -4.65 -14.67 -20.12
N ASP A 46 -5.90 -14.32 -20.40
CA ASP A 46 -7.06 -14.96 -19.77
C ASP A 46 -7.11 -16.48 -20.00
N ALA A 47 -6.67 -16.95 -21.16
CA ALA A 47 -6.60 -18.38 -21.46
C ALA A 47 -5.54 -19.07 -20.57
N GLN A 48 -4.34 -18.49 -20.48
CA GLN A 48 -3.28 -19.02 -19.63
C GLN A 48 -3.69 -19.02 -18.15
N TYR A 49 -4.28 -17.91 -17.68
CA TYR A 49 -4.80 -17.79 -16.32
C TYR A 49 -5.79 -18.90 -15.97
N ARG A 50 -6.74 -19.20 -16.87
CA ARG A 50 -7.73 -20.27 -16.65
C ARG A 50 -7.09 -21.66 -16.61
N THR A 51 -6.06 -21.91 -17.42
CA THR A 51 -5.31 -23.17 -17.39
C THR A 51 -4.57 -23.31 -16.06
N ASP A 52 -3.77 -22.29 -15.69
CA ASP A 52 -3.00 -22.28 -14.43
C ASP A 52 -3.93 -22.41 -13.21
N LEU A 53 -5.09 -21.75 -13.24
CA LEU A 53 -6.09 -21.83 -12.18
C LEU A 53 -6.66 -23.24 -12.04
N LYS A 54 -6.92 -23.95 -13.14
CA LYS A 54 -7.36 -25.35 -13.11
C LYS A 54 -6.29 -26.26 -12.53
N ASP A 55 -5.04 -26.08 -12.93
CA ASP A 55 -3.92 -26.88 -12.43
C ASP A 55 -3.72 -26.67 -10.92
N ALA A 56 -3.76 -25.42 -10.45
CA ALA A 56 -3.74 -25.08 -9.03
C ALA A 56 -4.93 -25.70 -8.28
N THR A 57 -6.12 -25.69 -8.88
CA THR A 57 -7.32 -26.28 -8.29
C THR A 57 -7.18 -27.79 -8.09
N VAL A 58 -6.63 -28.50 -9.06
CA VAL A 58 -6.37 -29.95 -8.96
C VAL A 58 -5.39 -30.23 -7.81
N LEU A 59 -4.31 -29.46 -7.71
CA LEU A 59 -3.31 -29.62 -6.65
C LEU A 59 -3.90 -29.34 -5.26
N LEU A 60 -4.67 -28.26 -5.12
CA LEU A 60 -5.31 -27.88 -3.84
C LEU A 60 -6.31 -28.94 -3.38
N ARG A 61 -7.20 -29.40 -4.27
CA ARG A 61 -8.19 -30.44 -3.93
C ARG A 61 -7.52 -31.77 -3.60
N ARG A 62 -6.47 -32.15 -4.32
CA ARG A 62 -5.72 -33.39 -4.05
C ARG A 62 -5.04 -33.37 -2.69
N LYS A 63 -4.46 -32.24 -2.28
CA LYS A 63 -3.65 -32.16 -1.05
C LYS A 63 -4.45 -31.75 0.19
N HIS A 64 -5.49 -30.92 0.02
CA HIS A 64 -6.21 -30.29 1.13
C HIS A 64 -7.72 -30.58 1.13
N ALA A 65 -8.23 -31.38 0.17
CA ALA A 65 -9.64 -31.73 0.06
C ALA A 65 -10.56 -30.50 0.17
N GLU A 66 -11.39 -30.41 1.20
CA GLU A 66 -12.30 -29.28 1.48
C GLU A 66 -11.78 -28.31 2.55
N HIS A 67 -10.56 -28.54 3.05
CA HIS A 67 -9.95 -27.75 4.12
C HIS A 67 -9.18 -26.52 3.62
N TYR A 68 -9.37 -26.07 2.38
CA TYR A 68 -8.78 -24.81 1.91
C TYR A 68 -9.83 -23.75 1.60
N LYS A 69 -9.46 -22.49 1.82
CA LYS A 69 -10.30 -21.34 1.45
C LYS A 69 -9.49 -20.30 0.70
N ILE A 70 -10.07 -19.76 -0.37
CA ILE A 70 -9.40 -18.78 -1.23
C ILE A 70 -9.76 -17.37 -0.78
N PHE A 71 -8.72 -16.57 -0.54
CA PHE A 71 -8.78 -15.15 -0.24
C PHE A 71 -8.19 -14.41 -1.44
N ASN A 72 -9.04 -13.84 -2.28
CA ASN A 72 -8.59 -13.08 -3.45
C ASN A 72 -8.27 -11.65 -3.04
N ILE A 73 -7.00 -11.25 -3.20
CA ILE A 73 -6.53 -9.90 -2.90
C ILE A 73 -6.24 -9.09 -4.18
N SER A 74 -6.68 -9.61 -5.33
CA SER A 74 -6.67 -8.93 -6.62
C SER A 74 -8.08 -8.62 -7.10
N LYS A 75 -8.21 -8.08 -8.33
CA LYS A 75 -9.52 -7.80 -8.92
C LYS A 75 -10.41 -9.04 -8.87
N ARG A 76 -11.71 -8.84 -8.58
CA ARG A 76 -12.71 -9.92 -8.62
C ARG A 76 -12.74 -10.56 -10.00
N ARG A 77 -12.77 -11.88 -10.05
CA ARG A 77 -12.89 -12.61 -11.31
C ARG A 77 -13.96 -13.71 -11.23
N SER A 78 -14.80 -13.76 -12.26
CA SER A 78 -15.89 -14.73 -12.33
C SER A 78 -15.40 -16.16 -12.56
N ASP A 79 -14.30 -16.36 -13.27
CA ASP A 79 -13.68 -17.67 -13.48
C ASP A 79 -13.15 -18.28 -12.17
N LEU A 80 -12.57 -17.47 -11.28
CA LEU A 80 -12.17 -17.87 -9.93
C LEU A 80 -13.38 -18.25 -9.06
N GLY A 81 -14.39 -17.39 -8.99
CA GLY A 81 -15.60 -17.62 -8.18
C GLY A 81 -16.48 -18.78 -8.67
N ARG A 82 -16.33 -19.22 -9.92
CA ARG A 82 -17.01 -20.41 -10.46
C ARG A 82 -16.39 -21.72 -9.98
N LEU A 83 -15.10 -21.74 -9.66
CA LEU A 83 -14.37 -22.96 -9.28
C LEU A 83 -14.31 -23.14 -7.76
N HIS A 84 -14.40 -22.05 -7.01
CA HIS A 84 -14.14 -22.00 -5.57
C HIS A 84 -15.10 -21.07 -4.85
N SER A 85 -15.30 -21.32 -3.55
CA SER A 85 -15.84 -20.30 -2.65
C SER A 85 -14.73 -19.31 -2.28
N VAL A 86 -14.88 -18.06 -2.71
CA VAL A 86 -13.84 -17.03 -2.65
C VAL A 86 -14.28 -15.90 -1.73
N ILE A 87 -13.37 -15.44 -0.87
CA ILE A 87 -13.52 -14.18 -0.15
C ILE A 87 -12.80 -13.10 -0.95
N GLU A 88 -13.56 -12.13 -1.45
CA GLU A 88 -13.07 -11.02 -2.26
C GLU A 88 -12.59 -9.87 -1.37
N LEU A 89 -11.29 -9.59 -1.41
CA LEU A 89 -10.58 -8.65 -0.53
C LEU A 89 -9.63 -7.73 -1.32
N GLY A 90 -9.71 -7.71 -2.66
CA GLY A 90 -8.68 -7.10 -3.50
C GLY A 90 -8.75 -5.59 -3.65
N TRP A 91 -7.61 -4.98 -3.92
CA TRP A 91 -7.44 -3.55 -4.20
C TRP A 91 -6.53 -3.35 -5.42
N PRO A 92 -6.47 -2.13 -5.99
CA PRO A 92 -5.59 -1.80 -7.11
C PRO A 92 -4.15 -2.18 -6.85
N GLU A 93 -3.47 -2.66 -7.87
CA GLU A 93 -2.11 -3.15 -7.73
C GLU A 93 -1.14 -2.04 -7.32
N GLU A 94 -1.32 -0.83 -7.85
CA GLU A 94 -0.44 0.32 -7.72
C GLU A 94 -0.69 1.12 -6.44
N LEU A 95 -1.57 0.65 -5.56
CA LEU A 95 -2.01 1.38 -4.38
C LEU A 95 -1.75 0.57 -3.10
N ALA A 96 -1.57 1.28 -2.00
CA ALA A 96 -1.59 0.65 -0.68
C ALA A 96 -3.03 0.22 -0.33
N PRO A 97 -3.20 -0.92 0.36
CA PRO A 97 -4.50 -1.33 0.85
C PRO A 97 -5.02 -0.40 1.95
N PRO A 98 -6.34 -0.20 2.04
CA PRO A 98 -6.98 0.39 3.22
C PRO A 98 -6.64 -0.33 4.51
N LEU A 99 -6.55 0.41 5.61
CA LEU A 99 -6.21 -0.16 6.92
C LEU A 99 -7.30 -1.08 7.48
N ASP A 100 -8.56 -0.72 7.30
CA ASP A 100 -9.70 -1.53 7.69
C ASP A 100 -9.73 -2.85 6.91
N ARG A 101 -9.35 -2.83 5.63
CA ARG A 101 -9.20 -4.00 4.78
C ARG A 101 -8.09 -4.94 5.28
N LEU A 102 -6.91 -4.41 5.61
CA LEU A 102 -5.85 -5.23 6.23
C LEU A 102 -6.30 -5.87 7.56
N CYS A 103 -7.01 -5.12 8.40
CA CYS A 103 -7.60 -5.64 9.63
C CYS A 103 -8.59 -6.77 9.34
N ALA A 104 -9.48 -6.59 8.37
CA ALA A 104 -10.46 -7.59 7.98
C ALA A 104 -9.77 -8.85 7.46
N ILE A 105 -8.76 -8.70 6.59
CA ILE A 105 -7.96 -9.82 6.09
C ILE A 105 -7.37 -10.61 7.25
N CYS A 106 -6.61 -9.96 8.15
CA CYS A 106 -5.95 -10.67 9.25
C CYS A 106 -6.94 -11.42 10.15
N LYS A 107 -8.08 -10.82 10.49
CA LYS A 107 -9.14 -11.47 11.27
C LYS A 107 -9.75 -12.66 10.54
N LEU A 108 -10.01 -12.53 9.24
CA LEU A 108 -10.60 -13.62 8.45
C LEU A 108 -9.61 -14.78 8.25
N LEU A 109 -8.32 -14.48 8.08
CA LEU A 109 -7.27 -15.50 8.03
C LEU A 109 -7.19 -16.25 9.36
N GLU A 110 -7.10 -15.51 10.47
CA GLU A 110 -7.05 -16.10 11.81
C GLU A 110 -8.28 -16.97 12.08
N ASN A 111 -9.48 -16.42 11.92
CA ASN A 111 -10.72 -17.15 12.18
C ASN A 111 -10.82 -18.45 11.37
N TRP A 112 -10.35 -18.46 10.11
CA TRP A 112 -10.33 -19.68 9.30
C TRP A 112 -9.31 -20.70 9.80
N LEU A 113 -8.11 -20.25 10.15
CA LEU A 113 -7.04 -21.12 10.66
C LEU A 113 -7.35 -21.67 12.06
N SER A 114 -7.96 -20.89 12.95
CA SER A 114 -8.31 -21.35 14.30
C SER A 114 -9.52 -22.29 14.30
N ALA A 115 -10.38 -22.26 13.27
CA ALA A 115 -11.60 -23.08 13.23
C ALA A 115 -11.32 -24.59 13.09
N ASN A 116 -10.23 -24.99 12.44
CA ASN A 116 -9.83 -26.39 12.31
C ASN A 116 -8.33 -26.47 12.00
N SER A 117 -7.60 -27.38 12.64
CA SER A 117 -6.14 -27.55 12.44
C SER A 117 -5.75 -28.00 11.02
N ALA A 118 -6.66 -28.67 10.30
CA ALA A 118 -6.47 -29.04 8.89
C ALA A 118 -6.67 -27.86 7.93
N ASN A 119 -7.25 -26.75 8.39
CA ASN A 119 -7.57 -25.63 7.50
C ASN A 119 -6.32 -24.94 6.96
N VAL A 120 -6.37 -24.61 5.67
CA VAL A 120 -5.34 -23.95 4.89
C VAL A 120 -5.91 -22.68 4.25
N VAL A 121 -5.15 -21.59 4.36
CA VAL A 121 -5.41 -20.33 3.67
C VAL A 121 -4.73 -20.36 2.30
N VAL A 122 -5.45 -19.98 1.25
CA VAL A 122 -4.87 -19.72 -0.07
C VAL A 122 -5.07 -18.26 -0.43
N ILE A 123 -4.00 -17.47 -0.39
CA ILE A 123 -3.98 -16.07 -0.82
C ILE A 123 -3.76 -16.04 -2.32
N HIS A 124 -4.80 -15.67 -3.07
CA HIS A 124 -4.73 -15.52 -4.51
C HIS A 124 -4.42 -14.07 -4.89
N CYS A 125 -3.39 -13.87 -5.73
CA CYS A 125 -3.05 -12.56 -6.27
C CYS A 125 -2.69 -12.65 -7.76
N LYS A 126 -3.45 -11.98 -8.62
CA LYS A 126 -3.07 -11.72 -10.03
C LYS A 126 -2.60 -10.29 -10.21
N GLY A 127 -1.44 -10.11 -10.84
CA GLY A 127 -0.91 -8.81 -11.22
C GLY A 127 0.45 -8.50 -10.61
N GLY A 128 0.67 -8.84 -9.34
CA GLY A 128 1.95 -8.56 -8.70
C GLY A 128 2.11 -9.26 -7.35
N CYS A 129 3.34 -9.41 -6.88
CA CYS A 129 3.65 -10.07 -5.61
C CYS A 129 3.56 -9.14 -4.38
N SER A 130 3.61 -7.82 -4.60
CA SER A 130 3.61 -6.80 -3.54
C SER A 130 2.39 -6.92 -2.63
N ARG A 131 1.18 -7.04 -3.20
CA ARG A 131 -0.07 -7.19 -2.43
C ARG A 131 -0.04 -8.41 -1.51
N ALA A 132 0.45 -9.55 -2.01
CA ALA A 132 0.57 -10.77 -1.21
C ALA A 132 1.58 -10.58 -0.07
N ALA A 133 2.72 -9.95 -0.34
CA ALA A 133 3.72 -9.65 0.68
C ALA A 133 3.18 -8.71 1.77
N ILE A 134 2.42 -7.67 1.39
CA ILE A 134 1.76 -6.76 2.35
C ILE A 134 0.82 -7.52 3.30
N VAL A 135 0.02 -8.46 2.76
CA VAL A 135 -0.89 -9.27 3.58
C VAL A 135 -0.12 -10.19 4.53
N ILE A 136 0.90 -10.87 4.02
CA ILE A 136 1.72 -11.77 4.82
C ILE A 136 2.44 -11.03 5.95
N ALA A 137 3.04 -9.88 5.67
CA ALA A 137 3.67 -9.02 6.66
C ALA A 137 2.65 -8.51 7.71
N SER A 138 1.47 -8.06 7.25
CA SER A 138 0.40 -7.59 8.15
C SER A 138 -0.08 -8.71 9.07
N TYR A 139 -0.26 -9.92 8.54
CA TYR A 139 -0.68 -11.08 9.33
C TYR A 139 0.41 -11.53 10.32
N MET A 140 1.69 -11.51 9.92
CA MET A 140 2.82 -11.76 10.82
C MET A 140 2.82 -10.81 12.04
N HIS A 141 2.57 -9.52 11.80
CA HIS A 141 2.46 -8.55 12.88
C HIS A 141 1.20 -8.78 13.72
N TYR A 142 0.07 -9.12 13.09
CA TYR A 142 -1.18 -9.45 13.78
C TYR A 142 -0.97 -10.59 14.79
N ILE A 143 -0.41 -11.73 14.35
CA ILE A 143 -0.15 -12.87 15.23
C ILE A 143 0.91 -12.56 16.29
N THR A 144 1.85 -11.66 16.00
CA THR A 144 2.86 -11.20 16.98
C THR A 144 2.24 -10.46 18.16
N ILE A 145 1.17 -9.72 17.90
CA ILE A 145 0.47 -8.91 18.90
C ILE A 145 -0.59 -9.72 19.63
N CYS A 146 -1.37 -10.50 18.88
CA CYS A 146 -2.54 -11.20 19.39
C CYS A 146 -2.21 -12.59 19.96
N SER A 147 -1.13 -13.24 19.53
CA SER A 147 -0.71 -14.55 20.03
C SER A 147 0.48 -14.40 20.98
N VAL A 148 0.24 -14.68 22.26
CA VAL A 148 1.26 -14.61 23.34
C VAL A 148 2.17 -15.83 23.33
N ASP A 149 1.75 -16.92 22.67
CA ASP A 149 2.57 -18.12 22.52
C ASP A 149 2.41 -18.72 21.11
N GLU A 150 3.41 -19.49 20.73
CA GLU A 150 3.52 -20.33 19.52
C GLU A 150 4.02 -19.75 18.18
N SER A 151 5.12 -20.42 17.79
CA SER A 151 5.79 -20.56 16.50
C SER A 151 6.57 -19.37 15.94
N ILE A 152 7.75 -19.15 16.53
CA ILE A 152 8.91 -18.49 15.89
C ILE A 152 9.08 -18.96 14.42
N GLY A 153 8.84 -20.25 14.15
CA GLY A 153 8.92 -20.84 12.81
C GLY A 153 7.92 -20.24 11.81
N ILE A 154 6.66 -20.02 12.21
CA ILE A 154 5.66 -19.34 11.37
C ILE A 154 6.12 -17.90 11.11
N ARG A 155 6.58 -17.18 12.14
CA ARG A 155 7.01 -15.78 12.00
C ARG A 155 8.19 -15.63 11.04
N PHE A 156 9.19 -16.50 11.17
CA PHE A 156 10.36 -16.52 10.29
C PHE A 156 9.99 -16.78 8.83
N ALA A 157 9.06 -17.71 8.58
CA ALA A 157 8.64 -18.02 7.22
C ALA A 157 7.82 -16.89 6.57
N LEU A 158 6.93 -16.24 7.34
CA LEU A 158 6.19 -15.05 6.88
C LEU A 158 7.14 -13.87 6.58
N GLN A 159 8.16 -13.68 7.41
CA GLN A 159 9.17 -12.64 7.22
C GLN A 159 9.97 -12.88 5.92
N GLN A 160 10.53 -14.08 5.73
CA GLN A 160 11.30 -14.40 4.53
C GLN A 160 10.50 -14.20 3.23
N PHE A 161 9.22 -14.56 3.25
CA PHE A 161 8.36 -14.33 2.09
C PHE A 161 8.20 -12.83 1.80
N SER A 162 7.99 -12.02 2.84
CA SER A 162 7.78 -10.57 2.70
C SER A 162 9.03 -9.87 2.16
N GLU A 163 10.20 -10.14 2.77
CA GLU A 163 11.49 -9.58 2.37
C GLU A 163 11.83 -9.90 0.91
N ARG A 164 11.50 -11.11 0.44
CA ARG A 164 11.76 -11.56 -0.93
C ARG A 164 11.01 -10.77 -2.00
N TYR A 165 9.78 -10.32 -1.70
CA TYR A 165 8.86 -9.75 -2.69
C TYR A 165 8.64 -8.24 -2.52
N LEU A 166 9.12 -7.63 -1.43
CA LEU A 166 9.11 -6.17 -1.19
C LEU A 166 10.45 -5.48 -1.52
N GLY A 167 11.35 -6.17 -2.24
CA GLY A 167 12.73 -5.74 -2.50
C GLY A 167 12.93 -4.37 -3.17
N PRO A 168 14.19 -3.99 -3.49
CA PRO A 168 14.64 -2.62 -3.79
C PRO A 168 14.00 -1.92 -5.01
N ASP A 169 13.11 -2.57 -5.77
CA ASP A 169 12.46 -2.05 -6.99
C ASP A 169 10.92 -1.84 -6.92
N GLY A 170 10.22 -2.24 -5.85
CA GLY A 170 8.78 -1.93 -5.63
C GLY A 170 8.39 -0.43 -5.50
N GLN A 171 7.11 -0.07 -5.65
CA GLN A 171 6.66 1.32 -5.48
C GLN A 171 6.80 1.81 -4.03
N PRO A 172 7.09 3.11 -3.78
CA PRO A 172 7.24 3.66 -2.43
C PRO A 172 6.04 3.40 -1.50
N SER A 173 4.81 3.48 -2.02
CA SER A 173 3.61 3.14 -1.26
C SER A 173 3.54 1.67 -0.85
N HIS A 174 4.13 0.74 -1.63
CA HIS A 174 4.24 -0.69 -1.31
C HIS A 174 5.45 -1.01 -0.41
N LYS A 175 6.58 -0.32 -0.63
CA LYS A 175 7.87 -0.49 0.04
C LYS A 175 7.97 0.11 1.43
N ARG A 176 6.93 0.78 1.90
CA ARG A 176 6.84 1.33 3.25
C ARG A 176 6.91 0.26 4.37
N LEU A 177 7.36 -0.96 4.06
CA LEU A 177 7.32 -2.16 4.88
C LEU A 177 8.66 -2.87 5.12
N GLU A 178 9.80 -2.63 4.44
CA GLU A 178 11.08 -3.26 4.87
C GLU A 178 12.38 -2.79 4.17
N GLY A 179 13.51 -2.89 4.90
CA GLY A 179 14.88 -3.02 4.36
C GLY A 179 15.99 -2.76 5.40
N THR A 180 17.15 -3.43 5.49
CA THR A 180 17.67 -4.74 4.98
C THR A 180 18.95 -5.13 5.77
N LYS A 181 19.27 -6.44 5.77
CA LYS A 181 20.54 -7.18 6.07
C LYS A 181 20.78 -7.72 7.49
N LEU A 182 20.72 -9.06 7.54
CA LEU A 182 20.92 -9.98 8.66
C LEU A 182 22.40 -10.24 8.99
N SER A 183 22.77 -10.06 10.25
CA SER A 183 23.15 -11.14 11.19
C SER A 183 24.11 -10.61 12.26
N ALA A 184 23.94 -11.11 13.49
CA ALA A 184 24.71 -10.83 14.71
C ALA A 184 24.44 -9.53 15.50
N GLU A 185 23.64 -8.57 15.02
CA GLU A 185 23.28 -7.36 15.79
C GLU A 185 21.76 -7.17 16.00
N PHE A 186 21.08 -8.24 16.40
CA PHE A 186 19.61 -8.28 16.60
C PHE A 186 19.06 -7.32 17.68
N SER A 187 19.92 -6.66 18.46
CA SER A 187 19.53 -5.69 19.52
C SER A 187 19.78 -4.22 19.13
N LEU A 188 20.72 -3.96 18.20
CA LEU A 188 20.95 -2.61 17.67
C LEU A 188 19.99 -2.29 16.52
N LEU A 189 19.49 -3.30 15.80
CA LEU A 189 18.47 -3.15 14.76
C LEU A 189 17.13 -2.68 15.32
N LEU A 190 16.76 -3.04 16.55
CA LEU A 190 15.59 -2.46 17.24
C LEU A 190 15.84 -1.00 17.68
N LYS A 191 17.10 -0.63 17.93
CA LYS A 191 17.51 0.76 18.27
C LYS A 191 17.66 1.65 17.03
N GLN A 192 18.08 1.11 15.88
CA GLN A 192 18.14 1.79 14.60
C GLN A 192 16.82 1.72 13.82
N LEU A 193 15.97 0.73 14.08
CA LEU A 193 14.55 0.82 13.73
C LEU A 193 14.00 2.08 14.39
N LYS A 194 14.30 2.37 15.66
CA LYS A 194 13.85 3.62 16.32
C LYS A 194 14.31 4.93 15.63
N THR A 195 15.38 4.92 14.84
CA THR A 195 15.97 6.13 14.21
C THR A 195 15.78 6.18 12.69
N CYS A 196 15.54 5.05 12.01
CA CYS A 196 15.12 4.99 10.60
C CYS A 196 13.57 5.04 10.45
N ILE A 197 12.87 5.36 11.53
CA ILE A 197 11.39 5.35 11.70
C ILE A 197 10.71 6.69 11.37
N GLU A 198 11.41 7.70 10.83
CA GLU A 198 10.82 9.06 10.77
C GLU A 198 9.81 9.35 9.64
N GLY A 199 9.55 8.42 8.69
CA GLY A 199 8.49 8.62 7.66
C GLY A 199 7.54 7.44 7.44
N ARG A 200 7.99 6.22 7.75
CA ARG A 200 7.46 5.01 7.08
C ARG A 200 6.81 3.97 8.02
N LEU A 201 6.89 4.15 9.34
CA LEU A 201 6.31 3.22 10.33
C LEU A 201 4.95 3.67 10.90
N LYS A 202 4.22 4.54 10.21
CA LYS A 202 2.92 5.04 10.67
C LYS A 202 1.81 3.98 10.55
N TYR A 203 1.76 3.22 9.46
CA TYR A 203 0.69 2.25 9.21
C TYR A 203 0.80 0.99 10.08
N VAL A 204 2.00 0.40 10.25
CA VAL A 204 2.20 -0.81 11.06
C VAL A 204 2.13 -0.52 12.56
N LYS A 205 2.65 0.63 13.04
CA LYS A 205 2.49 1.06 14.44
C LYS A 205 1.04 1.39 14.78
N TYR A 206 0.32 2.04 13.87
CA TYR A 206 -1.11 2.29 14.01
C TYR A 206 -1.91 0.99 14.01
N PHE A 207 -1.68 0.09 13.03
CA PHE A 207 -2.24 -1.26 12.99
C PHE A 207 -1.95 -2.06 14.26
N SER A 208 -0.72 -1.97 14.78
CA SER A 208 -0.36 -2.60 16.04
C SER A 208 -1.12 -2.01 17.24
N SER A 209 -1.30 -0.68 17.26
CA SER A 209 -2.01 0.04 18.33
C SER A 209 -3.53 -0.20 18.30
N LEU A 210 -4.11 -0.36 17.11
CA LEU A 210 -5.48 -0.79 16.86
C LEU A 210 -5.76 -2.19 17.43
N LEU A 211 -4.87 -3.15 17.14
CA LEU A 211 -5.01 -4.54 17.57
C LEU A 211 -4.82 -4.71 19.08
N CYS A 212 -3.99 -3.88 19.72
CA CYS A 212 -3.79 -3.91 21.17
C CYS A 212 -4.96 -3.34 21.98
N GLY A 213 -6.03 -2.82 21.33
CA GLY A 213 -7.16 -2.20 22.02
C GLY A 213 -6.81 -0.91 22.78
N ARG A 214 -5.59 -0.39 22.64
CA ARG A 214 -5.08 0.79 23.36
C ARG A 214 -5.59 2.11 22.79
N THR A 215 -6.25 2.10 21.63
CA THR A 215 -6.80 3.31 20.99
C THR A 215 -8.20 3.04 20.44
N LYS A 216 -9.18 3.80 20.94
CA LYS A 216 -10.55 3.85 20.38
C LYS A 216 -10.46 4.63 19.07
N ILE A 217 -10.77 4.00 17.94
CA ILE A 217 -10.74 4.63 16.61
C ILE A 217 -11.81 5.72 16.54
N GLN A 218 -11.42 6.95 16.82
CA GLN A 218 -12.11 8.12 16.27
C GLN A 218 -11.11 8.77 15.32
N PRO A 219 -11.27 8.60 14.00
CA PRO A 219 -10.58 9.42 13.04
C PRO A 219 -11.18 10.82 13.25
N ALA A 220 -10.48 11.66 13.99
CA ALA A 220 -10.84 13.06 14.03
C ALA A 220 -10.79 13.56 12.58
N THR A 221 -11.85 14.25 12.16
CA THR A 221 -11.82 14.97 10.89
C THR A 221 -10.70 15.99 10.97
N VAL A 222 -9.81 15.96 9.98
CA VAL A 222 -8.76 16.96 9.82
C VAL A 222 -9.08 17.78 8.59
N TYR A 223 -8.70 19.05 8.60
CA TYR A 223 -9.06 19.99 7.54
C TYR A 223 -7.83 20.30 6.72
N LEU A 224 -7.75 19.81 5.48
CA LEU A 224 -6.64 20.13 4.59
C LEU A 224 -6.81 21.57 4.10
N HIS A 225 -5.90 22.43 4.53
CA HIS A 225 -5.91 23.85 4.18
C HIS A 225 -5.17 24.09 2.86
N ASN A 226 -3.90 23.65 2.79
CA ASN A 226 -3.02 23.90 1.65
C ASN A 226 -2.25 22.65 1.23
N ILE A 227 -1.95 22.58 -0.07
CA ILE A 227 -0.90 21.73 -0.63
C ILE A 227 0.19 22.66 -1.17
N VAL A 228 1.43 22.46 -0.73
CA VAL A 228 2.59 23.22 -1.22
C VAL A 228 3.50 22.28 -2.00
N LEU A 229 3.84 22.66 -3.23
CA LEU A 229 4.82 21.96 -4.05
C LEU A 229 6.09 22.79 -4.14
N THR A 230 7.24 22.17 -3.94
CA THR A 230 8.54 22.83 -4.03
C THR A 230 9.48 22.04 -4.93
N ASN A 231 10.29 22.75 -5.73
CA ASN A 231 11.29 22.22 -6.68
C ASN A 231 10.70 21.37 -7.83
N PHE A 232 9.52 21.72 -8.34
CA PHE A 232 8.92 21.15 -9.55
C PHE A 232 8.89 22.15 -10.73
N LEU A 233 9.99 22.86 -10.95
CA LEU A 233 10.12 23.97 -11.90
C LEU A 233 9.55 23.67 -13.30
N GLY A 234 8.72 24.58 -13.80
CA GLY A 234 8.14 24.55 -15.14
C GLY A 234 6.99 23.55 -15.33
N ARG A 235 6.61 22.79 -14.30
CA ARG A 235 5.54 21.78 -14.40
C ARG A 235 4.19 22.44 -14.22
N ASN A 236 3.25 22.14 -15.12
CA ASN A 236 1.88 22.66 -15.03
C ASN A 236 0.95 21.59 -14.47
N VAL A 237 0.56 21.70 -13.19
CA VAL A 237 -0.03 20.60 -12.43
C VAL A 237 -1.36 20.95 -11.76
N LEU A 238 -2.17 19.91 -11.52
CA LEU A 238 -3.38 19.96 -10.69
C LEU A 238 -3.43 18.72 -9.78
N PHE A 239 -4.17 18.83 -8.68
CA PHE A 239 -4.41 17.73 -7.76
C PHE A 239 -5.86 17.27 -7.82
N LYS A 240 -6.06 15.95 -7.86
CA LYS A 240 -7.32 15.31 -7.49
C LYS A 240 -7.14 14.58 -6.16
N ILE A 241 -8.04 14.83 -5.23
CA ILE A 241 -8.03 14.26 -3.88
C ILE A 241 -9.18 13.28 -3.76
N TYR A 242 -8.88 12.11 -3.22
CA TYR A 242 -9.83 11.03 -3.04
C TYR A 242 -9.89 10.61 -1.57
N GLU A 243 -11.09 10.54 -1.02
CA GLU A 243 -11.36 9.88 0.26
C GLU A 243 -11.99 8.52 -0.04
N ARG A 244 -11.39 7.42 0.45
CA ARG A 244 -11.88 6.05 0.19
C ARG A 244 -12.17 5.78 -1.31
N MET A 245 -11.23 6.18 -2.18
CA MET A 245 -11.32 6.07 -3.65
C MET A 245 -12.43 6.88 -4.33
N GLN A 246 -13.15 7.74 -3.61
CA GLN A 246 -14.12 8.66 -4.20
C GLN A 246 -13.49 10.05 -4.33
N PRO A 247 -13.55 10.71 -5.50
CA PRO A 247 -13.01 12.05 -5.66
C PRO A 247 -13.82 13.04 -4.81
N VAL A 248 -13.12 13.78 -3.95
CA VAL A 248 -13.73 14.78 -3.05
C VAL A 248 -13.35 16.22 -3.43
N HIS A 249 -12.23 16.41 -4.11
CA HIS A 249 -11.79 17.74 -4.54
C HIS A 249 -10.86 17.66 -5.75
N THR A 250 -10.92 18.68 -6.61
CA THR A 250 -9.97 18.90 -7.71
C THR A 250 -9.51 20.34 -7.69
N THR A 251 -8.20 20.58 -7.64
CA THR A 251 -7.65 21.94 -7.62
C THR A 251 -7.64 22.54 -9.02
N SER A 252 -7.51 23.87 -9.10
CA SER A 252 -7.15 24.54 -10.34
C SER A 252 -5.76 24.11 -10.81
N LEU A 253 -5.55 24.17 -12.13
CA LEU A 253 -4.25 23.96 -12.75
C LEU A 253 -3.32 25.15 -12.47
N LYS A 254 -2.09 24.90 -12.02
CA LYS A 254 -1.06 25.93 -11.77
C LYS A 254 0.30 25.50 -12.30
N THR A 255 1.06 26.46 -12.84
CA THR A 255 2.46 26.26 -13.22
C THR A 255 3.35 26.43 -12.00
N VAL A 256 4.18 25.43 -11.72
CA VAL A 256 5.09 25.42 -10.59
C VAL A 256 6.38 26.12 -10.94
N ASN A 257 6.70 27.18 -10.20
CA ASN A 257 8.00 27.83 -10.24
C ASN A 257 8.94 27.15 -9.22
N GLU A 258 9.55 27.89 -8.31
CA GLU A 258 10.34 27.31 -7.21
C GLU A 258 9.44 26.65 -6.16
N SER A 259 8.34 27.32 -5.79
CA SER A 259 7.35 26.83 -4.85
C SER A 259 5.97 27.38 -5.22
N GLU A 260 4.93 26.54 -5.16
CA GLU A 260 3.55 26.96 -5.40
C GLU A 260 2.60 26.38 -4.36
N THR A 261 1.61 27.19 -3.97
CA THR A 261 0.58 26.81 -3.00
C THR A 261 -0.77 26.65 -3.67
N PHE A 262 -1.43 25.53 -3.39
CA PHE A 262 -2.79 25.22 -3.77
C PHE A 262 -3.66 25.34 -2.52
N GLU A 263 -4.63 26.25 -2.55
CA GLU A 263 -5.55 26.49 -1.43
C GLU A 263 -6.80 25.62 -1.60
N LEU A 264 -7.21 24.94 -0.53
CA LEU A 264 -8.31 23.96 -0.55
C LEU A 264 -9.48 24.33 0.36
N GLY A 265 -9.42 25.50 1.00
CA GLY A 265 -10.54 26.02 1.79
C GLY A 265 -10.93 25.13 2.97
N ASN A 266 -9.95 24.49 3.62
CA ASN A 266 -10.18 23.59 4.77
C ASN A 266 -11.03 22.36 4.42
N LEU A 267 -10.67 21.66 3.35
CA LEU A 267 -11.33 20.44 2.92
C LEU A 267 -11.31 19.40 4.06
N PRO A 268 -12.48 18.97 4.58
CA PRO A 268 -12.53 17.94 5.62
C PRO A 268 -12.13 16.58 5.04
N LEU A 269 -11.19 15.89 5.69
CA LEU A 269 -10.69 14.59 5.26
C LEU A 269 -10.70 13.60 6.42
N ARG A 270 -11.00 12.33 6.10
CA ARG A 270 -11.05 11.26 7.11
C ARG A 270 -10.61 9.88 6.59
N GLY A 271 -9.65 9.28 7.29
CA GLY A 271 -9.20 7.92 7.01
C GLY A 271 -8.21 7.89 5.86
N ASP A 272 -8.35 6.93 4.94
CA ASP A 272 -7.43 6.73 3.82
C ASP A 272 -7.67 7.76 2.70
N ILE A 273 -6.64 8.57 2.46
CA ILE A 273 -6.61 9.63 1.46
C ILE A 273 -5.61 9.25 0.36
N LEU A 274 -6.06 9.33 -0.88
CA LEU A 274 -5.22 9.25 -2.08
C LEU A 274 -5.19 10.63 -2.74
N VAL A 275 -4.00 11.11 -3.02
CA VAL A 275 -3.78 12.34 -3.79
C VAL A 275 -3.10 11.97 -5.09
N LYS A 276 -3.71 12.35 -6.21
CA LYS A 276 -3.14 12.21 -7.54
C LYS A 276 -2.74 13.57 -8.08
N CYS A 277 -1.49 13.71 -8.49
CA CYS A 277 -0.99 14.88 -9.21
C CYS A 277 -1.04 14.59 -10.71
N PHE A 278 -1.70 15.45 -11.48
CA PHE A 278 -1.71 15.38 -12.93
C PHE A 278 -0.93 16.54 -13.51
N GLN A 279 -0.09 16.27 -14.51
CA GLN A 279 0.59 17.30 -15.28
C GLN A 279 -0.07 17.49 -16.64
N ARG A 280 -0.14 18.73 -17.11
CA ARG A 280 -0.53 19.03 -18.49
C ARG A 280 0.71 18.96 -19.37
N THR A 281 0.67 18.10 -20.39
CA THR A 281 1.74 17.94 -21.37
C THR A 281 1.71 19.07 -22.41
N SER A 282 2.76 19.15 -23.22
CA SER A 282 2.82 20.04 -24.39
C SER A 282 1.72 19.75 -25.42
N SER A 283 1.21 18.52 -25.50
CA SER A 283 0.05 18.13 -26.32
C SER A 283 -1.30 18.59 -25.74
N ALA A 284 -1.30 19.36 -24.65
CA ALA A 284 -2.48 19.77 -23.87
C ALA A 284 -3.26 18.63 -23.20
N GLU A 285 -2.79 17.39 -23.32
CA GLU A 285 -3.32 16.24 -22.60
C GLU A 285 -2.90 16.28 -21.13
N ARG A 286 -3.68 15.62 -20.27
CA ARG A 286 -3.37 15.47 -18.86
C ARG A 286 -2.88 14.07 -18.61
N THR A 287 -1.69 13.94 -18.06
CA THR A 287 -1.10 12.66 -17.68
C THR A 287 -0.91 12.61 -16.17
N LEU A 288 -1.07 11.42 -15.60
CA LEU A 288 -0.74 11.21 -14.20
C LEU A 288 0.76 11.45 -14.02
N PHE A 289 1.11 12.35 -13.11
CA PHE A 289 2.50 12.67 -12.81
C PHE A 289 3.01 11.85 -11.62
N PHE A 290 2.34 11.94 -10.47
CA PHE A 290 2.66 11.12 -9.30
C PHE A 290 1.43 10.90 -8.42
N ARG A 291 1.56 9.97 -7.48
CA ARG A 291 0.54 9.69 -6.46
C ARG A 291 1.17 9.64 -5.08
N CYS A 292 0.37 9.92 -4.07
CA CYS A 292 0.73 9.60 -2.70
C CYS A 292 -0.51 9.24 -1.87
N GLN A 293 -0.29 8.41 -0.85
CA GLN A 293 -1.34 7.92 0.04
C GLN A 293 -0.94 8.06 1.50
N PHE A 294 -1.91 8.49 2.30
CA PHE A 294 -1.78 8.60 3.75
C PHE A 294 -3.12 8.37 4.43
N ASN A 295 -3.08 8.06 5.73
CA ASN A 295 -4.27 7.92 6.55
C ASN A 295 -4.27 8.98 7.65
N THR A 296 -5.38 9.71 7.79
CA THR A 296 -5.49 10.81 8.75
C THR A 296 -5.34 10.37 10.20
N CYS A 297 -5.62 9.10 10.52
CA CYS A 297 -5.46 8.57 11.87
C CYS A 297 -3.99 8.38 12.27
N THR A 298 -3.06 8.43 11.32
CA THR A 298 -1.62 8.30 11.59
C THR A 298 -0.97 9.61 12.03
N PHE A 299 -1.75 10.68 12.11
CA PHE A 299 -1.26 11.98 12.51
C PHE A 299 -1.10 11.98 14.03
N ASP A 300 0.14 12.13 14.49
CA ASP A 300 0.41 12.33 15.91
C ASP A 300 0.10 13.77 16.29
N LEU A 301 -1.18 14.04 16.53
CA LEU A 301 -1.70 15.36 16.93
C LEU A 301 -1.38 15.70 18.40
N SER A 302 -0.59 14.88 19.10
CA SER A 302 -0.24 15.11 20.52
C SER A 302 1.03 15.95 20.70
N THR A 303 1.87 16.08 19.66
CA THR A 303 3.20 16.71 19.76
C THR A 303 3.25 18.18 19.35
N SER A 304 2.19 18.73 18.76
CA SER A 304 2.12 20.15 18.38
C SER A 304 1.66 21.01 19.57
N HIS A 305 2.58 21.26 20.51
CA HIS A 305 2.31 21.95 21.78
C HIS A 305 1.89 23.44 21.69
N ASN A 306 1.60 24.02 20.53
CA ASN A 306 1.03 25.38 20.43
C ASN A 306 0.44 25.77 19.07
N GLU A 307 0.46 24.89 18.06
CA GLU A 307 -0.02 25.22 16.72
C GLU A 307 -1.23 24.34 16.35
N ASN A 308 -2.34 24.96 15.94
CA ASN A 308 -3.52 24.29 15.37
C ASN A 308 -3.22 23.73 13.95
N VAL A 309 -1.95 23.66 13.55
CA VAL A 309 -1.50 23.33 12.21
C VAL A 309 -0.63 22.08 12.27
N TYR A 310 -0.93 21.12 11.39
CA TYR A 310 -0.15 19.89 11.21
C TYR A 310 0.39 19.84 9.78
N LYS A 311 1.68 19.52 9.63
CA LYS A 311 2.32 19.44 8.32
C LYS A 311 2.76 18.01 8.03
N LEU A 312 2.33 17.48 6.89
CA LEU A 312 2.76 16.19 6.37
C LEU A 312 3.58 16.41 5.09
N ARG A 313 4.83 15.95 5.09
CA ARG A 313 5.74 16.10 3.94
C ARG A 313 6.01 14.77 3.29
N PHE A 314 6.13 14.78 1.97
CA PHE A 314 6.69 13.69 1.18
C PHE A 314 7.79 14.25 0.28
N TYR A 315 8.92 13.56 0.25
CA TYR A 315 10.01 13.84 -0.70
C TYR A 315 9.84 13.00 -1.96
N ARG A 316 10.57 13.34 -3.03
CA ARG A 316 10.54 12.63 -4.33
C ARG A 316 10.58 11.11 -4.16
N GLU A 317 11.47 10.60 -3.31
CA GLU A 317 11.68 9.17 -3.06
C GLU A 317 10.47 8.48 -2.42
N GLU A 318 9.50 9.26 -1.93
CA GLU A 318 8.28 8.81 -1.24
C GLU A 318 7.01 9.01 -2.07
N LEU A 319 7.16 9.54 -3.30
CA LEU A 319 6.09 9.76 -4.25
C LEU A 319 6.07 8.63 -5.28
N ASP A 320 4.92 7.98 -5.41
CA ASP A 320 4.74 6.92 -6.39
C ASP A 320 4.93 7.48 -7.80
N ASP A 321 5.35 6.61 -8.72
CA ASP A 321 5.63 6.91 -10.13
C ASP A 321 6.93 7.71 -10.39
N ILE A 322 7.33 8.63 -9.49
CA ILE A 322 8.49 9.53 -9.71
C ILE A 322 9.70 9.31 -8.80
N PHE A 323 9.63 8.37 -7.85
CA PHE A 323 10.69 8.13 -6.85
C PHE A 323 12.08 7.82 -7.43
N ASN A 324 12.12 7.25 -8.64
CA ASN A 324 13.35 6.96 -9.38
C ASN A 324 13.51 7.82 -10.65
N ASP A 325 12.66 8.83 -10.83
CA ASP A 325 12.74 9.74 -11.97
C ASP A 325 13.89 10.72 -11.77
N SER A 326 14.91 10.62 -12.63
CA SER A 326 16.09 11.51 -12.64
C SER A 326 15.80 12.90 -13.19
N GLU A 327 14.69 13.10 -13.91
CA GLU A 327 14.28 14.41 -14.42
C GLU A 327 13.65 15.28 -13.33
N VAL A 328 13.20 14.67 -12.23
CA VAL A 328 12.66 15.38 -11.08
C VAL A 328 13.78 15.73 -10.12
N ASN A 329 13.79 16.99 -9.64
CA ASN A 329 14.78 17.47 -8.68
C ASN A 329 14.83 16.56 -7.44
N SER A 330 16.02 16.16 -7.00
CA SER A 330 16.20 15.29 -5.83
C SER A 330 15.71 15.91 -4.51
N GLN A 331 15.56 17.24 -4.47
CA GLN A 331 14.98 17.98 -3.34
C GLN A 331 13.49 18.32 -3.56
N ALA A 332 12.83 17.71 -4.56
CA ALA A 332 11.41 17.89 -4.78
C ALA A 332 10.58 17.38 -3.60
N MET A 333 9.61 18.18 -3.19
CA MET A 333 8.85 17.96 -1.96
C MET A 333 7.42 18.47 -2.11
N ILE A 334 6.49 17.73 -1.51
CA ILE A 334 5.09 18.13 -1.32
C ILE A 334 4.77 18.20 0.16
N GLU A 335 4.22 19.32 0.61
CA GLU A 335 3.77 19.56 1.98
C GLU A 335 2.25 19.74 2.01
N PHE A 336 1.57 18.89 2.78
CA PHE A 336 0.15 19.02 3.11
C PHE A 336 0.02 19.73 4.46
N ILE A 337 -0.71 20.85 4.48
CA ILE A 337 -0.93 21.66 5.67
C ILE A 337 -2.36 21.46 6.14
N PHE A 338 -2.53 20.84 7.30
CA PHE A 338 -3.81 20.55 7.92
C PHE A 338 -4.09 21.47 9.11
N GLN A 339 -5.36 21.75 9.36
CA GLN A 339 -5.87 22.35 10.58
C GLN A 339 -6.65 21.30 11.38
N ARG A 340 -6.50 21.31 12.72
CA ARG A 340 -7.20 20.36 13.60
C ARG A 340 -8.62 20.80 13.89
N GLU A 341 -8.85 22.10 14.02
CA GLU A 341 -10.17 22.72 14.17
C GLU A 341 -10.34 23.85 13.16
N LEU A 342 -11.57 24.01 12.66
CA LEU A 342 -11.93 25.20 11.88
C LEU A 342 -11.69 26.46 12.73
N PRO A 343 -11.22 27.57 12.13
CA PRO A 343 -11.14 28.83 12.84
C PRO A 343 -12.51 29.17 13.45
N LYS A 344 -12.56 29.48 14.75
CA LYS A 344 -13.78 30.00 15.37
C LYS A 344 -14.10 31.32 14.66
N SER A 345 -15.20 31.36 13.92
CA SER A 345 -15.70 32.61 13.35
C SER A 345 -15.99 33.56 14.50
N SER A 346 -15.21 34.65 14.60
CA SER A 346 -15.58 35.80 15.42
C SER A 346 -16.75 36.51 14.75
N SER A 347 -17.94 35.99 14.96
CA SER A 347 -19.19 36.70 14.70
C SER A 347 -20.17 36.29 15.79
N ASP A 348 -20.05 36.96 16.94
CA ASP A 348 -21.21 37.29 17.73
C ASP A 348 -22.12 38.11 16.81
N ASP A 349 -23.06 37.45 16.14
CA ASP A 349 -24.34 38.04 15.79
C ASP A 349 -25.30 36.91 15.39
N ALA A 350 -26.25 36.68 16.29
CA ALA A 350 -27.38 35.82 16.05
C ALA A 350 -28.24 36.40 14.93
N ASN A 351 -28.33 35.71 13.78
CA ASN A 351 -29.62 35.49 13.15
C ASN A 351 -29.55 34.31 12.17
N GLY A 352 -30.54 33.44 12.30
CA GLY A 352 -30.61 32.18 11.59
C GLY A 352 -30.69 32.32 10.08
N CYS A 353 -29.85 31.57 9.39
CA CYS A 353 -30.27 30.79 8.23
C CYS A 353 -29.40 29.54 8.21
N CYS A 354 -30.02 28.40 8.50
CA CYS A 354 -29.42 27.09 8.35
C CYS A 354 -29.26 26.80 6.85
N ASP A 355 -28.12 27.16 6.27
CA ASP A 355 -27.64 26.52 5.05
C ASP A 355 -27.12 25.13 5.44
N ASP A 356 -28.08 24.22 5.59
CA ASP A 356 -27.88 22.79 5.45
C ASP A 356 -27.27 22.54 4.07
N VAL A 357 -25.94 22.55 3.99
CA VAL A 357 -25.24 21.82 2.92
C VAL A 357 -25.61 20.36 3.13
N ALA A 358 -26.59 19.94 2.33
CA ALA A 358 -27.28 18.66 2.40
C ALA A 358 -26.34 17.53 2.82
N ARG A 359 -26.44 17.15 4.09
CA ARG A 359 -25.92 15.90 4.61
C ARG A 359 -26.74 14.78 3.97
N THR A 360 -26.25 14.20 2.89
CA THR A 360 -26.64 12.83 2.56
C THR A 360 -26.13 11.96 3.71
N SER A 361 -27.06 11.33 4.43
CA SER A 361 -26.79 10.46 5.57
C SER A 361 -25.69 9.43 5.25
N ILE A 362 -24.59 9.50 6.00
CA ILE A 362 -23.38 8.65 5.87
C ILE A 362 -23.64 7.19 6.30
N ALA A 363 -24.87 6.83 6.68
CA ALA A 363 -25.25 5.44 6.93
C ALA A 363 -25.40 4.62 5.63
N ASP A 364 -25.65 5.26 4.48
CA ASP A 364 -25.98 4.56 3.22
C ASP A 364 -24.75 4.15 2.39
N TYR A 365 -23.54 4.54 2.78
CA TYR A 365 -22.28 4.17 2.09
C TYR A 365 -21.30 3.41 2.98
N SER A 366 -21.85 2.66 3.95
CA SER A 366 -21.05 1.85 4.83
C SER A 366 -20.42 0.67 4.07
N ARG A 367 -19.08 0.73 3.91
CA ARG A 367 -18.10 -0.26 4.46
C ARG A 367 -17.25 -1.16 3.54
N ALA A 368 -17.49 -1.33 2.24
CA ALA A 368 -16.59 -2.17 1.40
C ALA A 368 -16.55 -1.85 -0.09
N ASP A 369 -17.57 -1.17 -0.61
CA ASP A 369 -17.92 -1.22 -2.03
C ASP A 369 -17.14 -0.23 -2.92
N SER A 370 -16.44 0.75 -2.33
CA SER A 370 -15.69 1.77 -3.09
C SER A 370 -14.55 1.19 -3.95
N TYR A 371 -14.15 -0.05 -3.70
CA TYR A 371 -13.10 -0.76 -4.43
C TYR A 371 -13.66 -1.79 -5.43
N GLU A 372 -14.97 -1.88 -5.64
CA GLU A 372 -15.51 -2.87 -6.59
C GLU A 372 -15.26 -2.49 -8.07
N ASN A 373 -14.94 -1.21 -8.34
CA ASN A 373 -14.85 -0.67 -9.70
C ASN A 373 -13.67 0.30 -9.88
N PHE A 374 -12.48 -0.04 -9.38
CA PHE A 374 -11.31 0.83 -9.47
C PHE A 374 -10.70 0.99 -10.88
N ASP A 375 -11.24 0.29 -11.89
CA ASP A 375 -10.80 0.39 -13.30
C ASP A 375 -11.67 1.35 -14.14
N LYS A 376 -12.64 2.05 -13.55
CA LYS A 376 -13.43 3.03 -14.32
C LYS A 376 -12.50 4.12 -14.84
N GLU A 377 -12.52 4.34 -16.16
CA GLU A 377 -11.84 5.47 -16.78
C GLU A 377 -12.28 6.76 -16.11
N GLU A 378 -11.31 7.58 -15.70
CA GLU A 378 -11.61 8.87 -15.09
C GLU A 378 -12.22 9.79 -16.15
N GLY A 379 -13.52 10.03 -16.06
CA GLY A 379 -14.18 11.10 -16.81
C GLY A 379 -13.53 12.44 -16.45
N TRP A 380 -13.20 13.22 -17.48
CA TRP A 380 -12.52 14.51 -17.36
C TRP A 380 -13.49 15.68 -17.31
#